data_AF-A0A7R8CQV0-F1
#
_entry.id   AF-A0A7R8CQV0-F1
#
_cell.length_a   1.000
_cell.length_b   1.000
_cell.length_c   1.000
_cell.angle_alpha   90.00
_cell.angle_beta   90.00
_cell.angle_gamma   90.00
#
_symmetry.space_group_name_H-M   'P 1'
#
loop_
_entity.id
_entity.type
_entity.pdbx_description
1 polymer ?
#
loop_
_entity_poly.entity_id
_entity_poly.type
_entity_poly.pdbx_seq_one_letter_code
_entity_poly.pdbx_strand_id
1 'polypeptide(L)'
;MGLIAKVREFKPDVIAVHCINHQENLNTKLINMDHINSVVVKTVNYLRSRGLYHREFQEFLRHLESQSDDVIYFTKVCRLSRATTLQHFWLLLDEIILFLKLKQKKVQEMCDPLWRMDLAFLNDISQKLSQLNVKFQGQKKLVHDLFKHLRTFE
;
A
#
# COMPACT_ATOMS: atom_id res chain seq x y z
N MET A 1 32.15 -9.18 7.01
CA MET A 1 31.69 -10.39 6.30
C MET A 1 30.29 -10.74 6.76
N GLY A 2 29.32 -10.84 5.85
CA GLY A 2 27.94 -11.17 6.18
C GLY A 2 27.75 -12.64 6.55
N LEU A 3 26.66 -12.95 7.27
CA LEU A 3 26.33 -14.30 7.76
C LEU A 3 26.41 -15.37 6.66
N ILE A 4 25.93 -15.08 5.45
CA ILE A 4 25.93 -16.00 4.30
C ILE A 4 27.36 -16.36 3.85
N ALA A 5 28.29 -15.39 3.85
CA ALA A 5 29.68 -15.65 3.47
C ALA A 5 30.32 -16.65 4.44
N LYS A 6 30.04 -16.50 5.73
CA LYS A 6 30.57 -17.37 6.79
C LYS A 6 29.93 -18.76 6.81
N VAL A 7 28.66 -18.88 6.43
CA VAL A 7 27.98 -20.19 6.29
C VAL A 7 28.48 -20.95 5.06
N ARG A 8 28.83 -20.25 3.98
CA ARG A 8 29.38 -20.86 2.76
C ARG A 8 30.79 -21.44 2.93
N GLU A 9 31.56 -20.99 3.92
CA GLU A 9 32.84 -21.60 4.29
C GLU A 9 32.67 -23.05 4.79
N PHE A 10 31.55 -23.37 5.43
CA PHE A 10 31.25 -24.71 5.96
C PHE A 10 30.33 -25.53 5.06
N LYS A 11 29.50 -24.88 4.24
CA LYS A 11 28.59 -25.55 3.30
C LYS A 11 28.48 -24.74 2.00
N PRO A 12 29.29 -25.07 0.97
CA PRO A 12 29.38 -24.29 -0.27
C PRO A 12 28.04 -24.19 -1.01
N ASP A 13 27.23 -25.25 -0.95
CA ASP A 13 25.96 -25.38 -1.66
C ASP A 13 24.77 -24.72 -0.95
N VAL A 14 25.03 -23.88 0.07
CA VAL A 14 23.96 -23.11 0.71
C VAL A 14 23.39 -22.08 -0.26
N ILE A 15 22.14 -22.34 -0.65
CA ILE A 15 21.28 -21.37 -1.31
C ILE A 15 20.76 -20.42 -0.23
N ALA A 16 21.29 -19.20 -0.23
CA ALA A 16 20.76 -18.13 0.59
C ALA A 16 19.51 -17.56 -0.08
N VAL A 17 18.34 -17.96 0.41
CA VAL A 17 17.09 -17.29 0.07
C VAL A 17 16.94 -16.12 1.02
N HIS A 18 17.19 -14.90 0.52
CA HIS A 18 16.83 -13.70 1.28
C HIS A 18 15.32 -13.74 1.55
N CYS A 19 14.90 -13.40 2.77
CA CYS A 19 13.48 -13.37 3.09
C CYS A 19 12.78 -12.47 2.06
N ILE A 20 11.75 -12.99 1.39
CA ILE A 20 11.00 -12.23 0.36
C ILE A 20 10.54 -10.89 0.93
N ASN A 21 10.15 -10.83 2.20
CA ASN A 21 9.83 -9.57 2.90
C ASN A 21 10.99 -8.54 2.88
N HIS A 22 12.24 -9.00 2.91
CA HIS A 22 13.43 -8.15 2.81
C HIS A 22 13.71 -7.69 1.37
N GLN A 23 13.56 -8.56 0.37
CA GLN A 23 13.65 -8.17 -1.05
C GLN A 23 12.49 -7.26 -1.48
N GLU A 24 11.30 -7.45 -0.94
CA GLU A 24 10.14 -6.61 -1.20
C GLU A 24 10.30 -5.20 -0.63
N ASN A 25 10.93 -5.05 0.54
CA ASN A 25 11.31 -3.74 1.09
C ASN A 25 12.33 -3.01 0.20
N LEU A 26 13.19 -3.74 -0.51
CA LEU A 26 14.07 -3.16 -1.52
C LEU A 26 13.28 -2.79 -2.80
N ASN A 27 12.31 -3.59 -3.21
CA ASN A 27 11.45 -3.32 -4.38
C ASN A 27 10.47 -2.15 -4.18
N THR A 28 10.12 -1.77 -2.95
CA THR A 28 9.41 -0.51 -2.69
C THR A 28 10.17 0.73 -3.15
N LYS A 29 11.49 0.64 -3.38
CA LYS A 29 12.27 1.71 -4.03
C LYS A 29 12.14 1.70 -5.56
N LEU A 30 11.75 0.57 -6.14
CA LEU A 30 11.67 0.37 -7.60
C LEU A 30 10.35 0.90 -8.18
N ILE A 31 9.25 0.81 -7.42
CA ILE A 31 7.95 1.42 -7.75
C ILE A 31 7.87 2.79 -7.06
N ASN A 32 8.69 3.73 -7.52
CA ASN A 32 8.74 5.05 -6.88
C ASN A 32 7.61 5.97 -7.38
N MET A 33 6.40 5.77 -6.87
CA MET A 33 5.23 6.64 -7.12
C MET A 33 5.11 7.73 -6.06
N ASP A 34 6.18 8.49 -5.84
CA ASP A 34 6.25 9.52 -4.79
C ASP A 34 5.20 10.62 -4.96
N HIS A 35 4.84 10.96 -6.21
CA HIS A 35 3.80 11.95 -6.51
C HIS A 35 2.42 11.49 -6.02
N ILE A 36 2.11 10.20 -6.14
CA ILE A 36 0.88 9.62 -5.59
C ILE A 36 0.95 9.55 -4.07
N ASN A 37 2.01 8.93 -3.53
CA ASN A 37 2.16 8.71 -2.10
C ASN A 37 2.13 10.02 -1.30
N SER A 38 2.77 11.07 -1.80
CA SER A 38 2.79 12.39 -1.15
C SER A 38 1.38 12.98 -1.01
N VAL A 39 0.57 12.91 -2.06
CA VAL A 39 -0.81 13.42 -2.05
C VAL A 39 -1.69 12.57 -1.14
N VAL A 40 -1.65 11.24 -1.26
CA VAL A 40 -2.43 10.32 -0.42
C VAL A 40 -2.12 10.56 1.07
N VAL A 41 -0.84 10.57 1.45
CA VAL A 41 -0.44 10.75 2.85
C VAL A 41 -0.88 12.11 3.39
N LYS A 42 -0.70 13.19 2.63
CA LYS A 42 -1.13 14.54 3.06
C LYS A 42 -2.64 14.60 3.26
N THR A 43 -3.40 14.02 2.34
CA THR A 43 -4.87 14.02 2.40
C THR A 43 -5.39 13.17 3.56
N VAL A 44 -4.90 11.94 3.71
CA VAL A 44 -5.26 11.06 4.84
C VAL A 44 -4.92 11.71 6.17
N ASN A 45 -3.71 12.29 6.29
CA ASN A 45 -3.31 13.00 7.50
C ASN A 45 -4.21 14.20 7.75
N TYR A 46 -4.60 14.96 6.74
CA TYR A 46 -5.52 16.08 6.90
C TYR A 46 -6.88 15.63 7.45
N LEU A 47 -7.49 14.62 6.81
CA LEU A 47 -8.79 14.06 7.21
C LEU A 47 -8.75 13.51 8.65
N ARG A 48 -7.63 12.90 9.06
CA ARG A 48 -7.47 12.29 10.39
C ARG A 48 -6.81 13.18 11.45
N SER A 49 -6.25 14.34 11.07
CA SER A 49 -5.45 15.20 11.96
C SER A 49 -6.25 15.79 13.12
N ARG A 50 -7.56 16.00 12.93
CA ARG A 50 -8.45 16.53 13.96
C ARG A 50 -9.68 15.64 14.06
N GLY A 51 -10.01 15.23 15.29
CA GLY A 51 -11.19 14.39 15.55
C GLY A 51 -12.50 14.98 15.01
N LEU A 52 -12.61 16.31 14.94
CA LEU A 52 -13.75 17.00 14.34
C LEU A 52 -13.85 16.76 12.83
N TYR A 53 -12.76 16.95 12.08
CA TYR A 53 -12.76 16.73 10.62
C TYR A 53 -13.00 15.27 10.26
N HIS A 54 -12.48 14.35 11.06
CA HIS A 54 -12.72 12.94 10.89
C HIS A 54 -14.20 12.59 11.05
N ARG A 55 -14.86 13.09 12.11
CA ARG A 55 -16.29 12.89 12.34
C ARG A 55 -17.14 13.53 11.25
N GLU A 56 -16.83 14.77 10.86
CA GLU A 56 -17.52 15.45 9.76
C GLU A 56 -17.40 14.68 8.44
N PHE A 57 -16.21 14.12 8.16
CA PHE A 57 -16.00 13.30 6.98
C PHE A 57 -16.78 11.98 7.07
N GLN A 58 -16.82 11.31 8.22
CA GLN A 58 -17.62 10.10 8.40
C GLN A 58 -19.12 10.36 8.23
N GLU A 59 -19.65 11.45 8.80
CA GLU A 59 -21.04 11.84 8.57
C GLU A 59 -21.27 12.13 7.09
N PHE A 60 -20.35 12.83 6.43
CA PHE A 60 -20.44 13.13 5.01
C PHE A 60 -20.50 11.85 4.15
N LEU A 61 -19.67 10.85 4.45
CA LEU A 61 -19.69 9.55 3.78
C LEU A 61 -21.03 8.81 3.96
N ARG A 62 -21.60 8.84 5.18
CA ARG A 62 -22.92 8.26 5.46
C ARG A 62 -24.04 8.90 4.65
N HIS A 63 -23.98 10.22 4.45
CA HIS A 63 -24.98 10.93 3.64
C HIS A 63 -24.90 10.58 2.16
N LEU A 64 -23.72 10.15 1.68
CA LEU A 64 -23.50 9.77 0.28
C LEU A 64 -23.63 8.27 0.02
N GLU A 65 -23.98 7.47 1.04
CA GLU A 65 -24.03 6.00 0.95
C GLU A 65 -22.76 5.39 0.33
N SER A 66 -21.59 5.94 0.69
CA SER A 66 -20.33 5.58 0.03
C SER A 66 -19.91 4.13 0.26
N GLN A 67 -19.11 3.57 -0.65
CA GLN A 67 -18.68 2.17 -0.61
C GLN A 67 -17.76 1.80 0.56
N SER A 68 -17.30 2.76 1.35
CA SER A 68 -16.46 2.52 2.52
C SER A 68 -16.76 3.54 3.63
N ASP A 69 -16.81 3.09 4.87
CA ASP A 69 -17.20 3.95 6.00
C ASP A 69 -16.10 4.95 6.43
N ASP A 70 -14.84 4.73 6.02
CA ASP A 70 -13.70 5.55 6.45
C ASP A 70 -12.42 5.32 5.61
N VAL A 71 -11.50 6.30 5.67
CA VAL A 71 -10.14 6.24 5.15
C VAL A 71 -9.16 5.87 6.28
N ILE A 72 -8.61 4.64 6.24
CA ILE A 72 -7.73 4.09 7.29
C ILE A 72 -6.36 4.79 7.33
N TYR A 73 -5.78 4.94 8.53
CA TYR A 73 -4.47 5.56 8.76
C TYR A 73 -3.34 4.88 7.97
N PHE A 74 -2.58 5.67 7.19
CA PHE A 74 -1.40 5.19 6.50
C PHE A 74 -0.24 5.01 7.48
N THR A 75 0.27 3.78 7.66
CA THR A 75 1.55 3.56 8.36
C THR A 75 2.62 3.11 7.38
N LYS A 76 3.78 3.79 7.39
CA LYS A 76 4.92 3.45 6.51
C LYS A 76 5.49 2.04 6.78
N VAL A 77 5.24 1.49 7.96
CA VAL A 77 5.91 0.29 8.50
C VAL A 77 5.22 -1.02 8.09
N CYS A 78 3.92 -1.01 7.79
CA CYS A 78 3.17 -2.23 7.47
C CYS A 78 2.56 -2.20 6.07
N ARG A 79 3.06 -3.03 5.16
CA ARG A 79 2.60 -3.12 3.75
C ARG A 79 1.11 -3.42 3.63
N LEU A 80 0.58 -4.29 4.49
CA LEU A 80 -0.86 -4.61 4.51
C LEU A 80 -1.68 -3.34 4.78
N SER A 81 -1.27 -2.55 5.78
CA SER A 81 -1.93 -1.27 6.09
C SER A 81 -1.85 -0.27 4.93
N ARG A 82 -0.71 -0.22 4.21
CA ARG A 82 -0.55 0.67 3.04
C ARG A 82 -1.47 0.27 1.89
N ALA A 83 -1.56 -1.01 1.59
CA ALA A 83 -2.45 -1.51 0.54
C ALA A 83 -3.92 -1.23 0.89
N THR A 84 -4.34 -1.50 2.12
CA THR A 84 -5.69 -1.20 2.60
C THR A 84 -5.99 0.30 2.56
N THR A 85 -5.07 1.17 3.01
CA THR A 85 -5.27 2.62 2.91
C THR A 85 -5.41 3.09 1.46
N LEU A 86 -4.56 2.60 0.54
CA LEU A 86 -4.65 2.95 -0.88
C LEU A 86 -5.99 2.51 -1.49
N GLN A 87 -6.47 1.32 -1.12
CA GLN A 87 -7.76 0.81 -1.58
C GLN A 87 -8.91 1.67 -1.10
N HIS A 88 -8.96 2.00 0.19
CA HIS A 88 -10.00 2.87 0.73
C HIS A 88 -9.93 4.28 0.12
N PHE A 89 -8.71 4.80 -0.07
CA PHE A 89 -8.50 6.10 -0.72
C PHE A 89 -9.01 6.10 -2.17
N TRP A 90 -8.76 5.02 -2.91
CA TRP A 90 -9.26 4.84 -4.28
C TRP A 90 -10.79 4.77 -4.34
N LEU A 91 -11.39 3.95 -3.47
CA LEU A 91 -12.85 3.78 -3.42
C LEU A 91 -13.59 5.07 -3.04
N LEU A 92 -12.96 5.91 -2.21
CA LEU A 92 -13.54 7.16 -1.73
C LEU A 92 -13.01 8.40 -2.46
N LEU A 93 -12.34 8.23 -3.60
CA LEU A 93 -11.59 9.30 -4.24
C LEU A 93 -12.48 10.51 -4.57
N ASP A 94 -13.68 10.26 -5.11
CA ASP A 94 -14.58 11.33 -5.53
C ASP A 94 -15.25 12.01 -4.32
N GLU A 95 -15.59 11.26 -3.27
CA GLU A 95 -16.08 11.79 -1.99
C GLU A 95 -15.02 12.64 -1.29
N ILE A 96 -13.76 12.19 -1.30
CA ILE A 96 -12.62 12.95 -0.76
C ILE A 96 -12.46 14.26 -1.53
N ILE A 97 -12.52 14.23 -2.86
CA ILE A 97 -12.42 15.45 -3.68
C ILE A 97 -13.57 16.40 -3.36
N LEU A 98 -14.80 15.90 -3.24
CA LEU A 98 -15.96 16.72 -2.93
C LEU A 98 -15.83 17.36 -1.53
N PHE A 99 -15.45 16.58 -0.53
CA PHE A 99 -15.23 17.07 0.83
C PHE A 99 -14.12 18.13 0.89
N LEU A 100 -12.99 17.89 0.20
CA LEU A 100 -11.89 18.85 0.14
C LEU A 100 -12.29 20.16 -0.56
N LYS A 101 -13.10 20.10 -1.63
CA LYS A 101 -13.67 21.29 -2.27
C LYS A 101 -14.55 22.08 -1.30
N LEU A 102 -15.42 21.41 -0.53
CA LEU A 102 -16.23 22.06 0.52
C LEU A 102 -15.38 22.74 1.59
N LYS A 103 -14.21 22.17 1.91
CA LYS A 103 -13.22 22.76 2.83
C LYS A 103 -12.26 23.75 2.14
N GLN A 104 -12.53 24.14 0.90
CA GLN A 104 -11.73 25.08 0.10
C GLN A 104 -10.25 24.66 -0.04
N LYS A 105 -9.99 23.35 -0.12
CA LYS A 105 -8.65 22.79 -0.34
C LYS A 105 -8.40 22.55 -1.83
N LYS A 106 -7.13 22.61 -2.21
CA LYS A 106 -6.68 22.29 -3.57
C LYS A 106 -6.80 20.78 -3.79
N VAL A 107 -7.33 20.40 -4.95
CA VAL A 107 -7.57 19.00 -5.37
C VAL A 107 -7.11 18.75 -6.81
N GLN A 108 -6.26 19.63 -7.35
CA GLN A 108 -5.89 19.63 -8.78
C GLN A 108 -5.26 18.31 -9.19
N GLU A 109 -4.35 17.75 -8.38
CA GLU A 109 -3.72 16.47 -8.67
C GLU A 109 -4.75 15.34 -8.77
N MET A 110 -5.74 15.31 -7.87
CA MET A 110 -6.76 14.24 -7.83
C MET A 110 -7.81 14.36 -8.95
N CYS A 111 -7.87 15.50 -9.65
CA CYS A 111 -8.71 15.70 -10.82
C CYS A 111 -7.99 15.34 -12.14
N ASP A 112 -6.66 15.15 -12.12
CA ASP A 112 -5.89 14.80 -13.30
C ASP A 112 -6.14 13.32 -13.70
N PRO A 113 -6.60 13.03 -14.92
CA PRO A 113 -6.79 11.66 -15.41
C PRO A 113 -5.53 10.82 -15.35
N LEU A 114 -4.34 11.38 -15.63
CA LEU A 114 -3.07 10.64 -15.59
C LEU A 114 -2.75 10.22 -14.15
N TRP A 115 -2.91 11.15 -13.21
CA TRP A 115 -2.72 10.88 -11.79
C TRP A 115 -3.69 9.80 -11.26
N ARG A 116 -4.95 9.83 -11.71
CA ARG A 116 -5.95 8.79 -11.37
C ARG A 116 -5.56 7.42 -11.89
N MET A 117 -5.03 7.34 -13.11
CA MET A 117 -4.53 6.07 -13.68
C MET A 117 -3.33 5.53 -12.90
N ASP A 118 -2.39 6.39 -12.54
CA ASP A 118 -1.24 6.01 -11.70
C ASP A 118 -1.67 5.52 -10.31
N LEU A 119 -2.68 6.17 -9.70
CA LEU A 119 -3.25 5.73 -8.43
C LEU A 119 -3.93 4.36 -8.57
N ALA A 120 -4.71 4.13 -9.62
CA ALA A 120 -5.36 2.84 -9.88
C ALA A 120 -4.32 1.73 -10.05
N PHE A 121 -3.30 1.97 -10.87
CA PHE A 121 -2.20 1.05 -11.09
C PHE A 121 -1.44 0.74 -9.78
N LEU A 122 -1.13 1.77 -9.00
CA LEU A 122 -0.48 1.61 -7.71
C LEU A 122 -1.35 0.81 -6.73
N ASN A 123 -2.66 1.06 -6.70
CA ASN A 123 -3.59 0.30 -5.87
C ASN A 123 -3.60 -1.18 -6.27
N ASP A 124 -3.75 -1.49 -7.56
CA ASP A 124 -3.85 -2.86 -8.05
C ASP A 124 -2.59 -3.68 -7.75
N ILE A 125 -1.41 -3.09 -8.00
CA ILE A 125 -0.13 -3.73 -7.69
C ILE A 125 0.02 -3.89 -6.16
N SER A 126 -0.33 -2.88 -5.38
CA SER A 126 -0.27 -2.95 -3.92
C SER A 126 -1.16 -4.06 -3.35
N GLN A 127 -2.35 -4.26 -3.93
CA GLN A 127 -3.27 -5.32 -3.54
C GLN A 127 -2.73 -6.70 -3.89
N LYS A 128 -2.23 -6.90 -5.12
CA LYS A 128 -1.61 -8.17 -5.54
C LYS A 128 -0.43 -8.55 -4.62
N LEU A 129 0.42 -7.58 -4.31
CA LEU A 129 1.57 -7.76 -3.42
C LEU A 129 1.14 -8.02 -1.97
N SER A 130 0.08 -7.36 -1.49
CA SER A 130 -0.51 -7.62 -0.17
C SER A 130 -1.02 -9.06 -0.07
N GLN A 131 -1.75 -9.54 -1.08
CA GLN A 131 -2.25 -10.92 -1.13
C GLN A 131 -1.12 -11.95 -1.15
N LEU A 132 -0.03 -11.68 -1.89
CA LEU A 132 1.16 -12.52 -1.87
C LEU A 132 1.80 -12.57 -0.49
N ASN A 133 1.97 -11.42 0.16
CA ASN A 133 2.51 -11.34 1.51
C ASN A 133 1.66 -12.13 2.52
N VAL A 134 0.32 -12.01 2.48
CA VAL A 134 -0.58 -12.84 3.31
C VAL A 134 -0.39 -14.33 3.02
N LYS A 135 -0.31 -14.71 1.73
CA LYS A 135 -0.05 -16.10 1.34
C LYS A 135 1.30 -16.61 1.85
N PHE A 136 2.29 -15.73 2.05
CA PHE A 136 3.61 -16.09 2.57
C PHE A 136 3.72 -16.07 4.10
N GLN A 137 2.84 -15.33 4.80
CA GLN A 137 2.83 -15.25 6.28
C GLN A 137 2.18 -16.47 6.98
N GLY A 138 1.55 -17.39 6.25
CA GLY A 138 0.99 -18.60 6.82
C GLY A 138 2.06 -19.55 7.39
N GLN A 139 1.91 -19.99 8.63
CA GLN A 139 2.78 -21.02 9.22
C GLN A 139 2.71 -22.32 8.37
N LYS A 140 3.88 -22.94 8.11
CA LYS A 140 4.09 -24.21 7.39
C LYS A 140 4.20 -24.17 5.85
N LYS A 141 4.54 -23.03 5.23
CA LYS A 141 4.94 -23.05 3.80
C LYS A 141 6.45 -23.24 3.67
N LEU A 142 6.86 -24.35 3.08
CA LEU A 142 8.26 -24.65 2.84
C LEU A 142 8.80 -23.72 1.75
N VAL A 143 10.08 -23.35 1.82
CA VAL A 143 10.74 -22.43 0.88
C VAL A 143 10.55 -22.84 -0.59
N HIS A 144 10.36 -24.14 -0.87
CA HIS A 144 10.10 -24.65 -2.21
C HIS A 144 8.68 -24.32 -2.74
N ASP A 145 7.67 -24.22 -1.88
CA ASP A 145 6.31 -23.81 -2.27
C ASP A 145 6.30 -22.32 -2.62
N LEU A 146 7.08 -21.51 -1.90
CA LEU A 146 7.29 -20.10 -2.23
C LEU A 146 7.94 -19.92 -3.61
N PHE A 147 8.94 -20.75 -3.93
CA PHE A 147 9.67 -20.67 -5.19
C PHE A 147 8.79 -21.03 -6.41
N LYS A 148 7.86 -21.99 -6.26
CA LYS A 148 6.88 -22.33 -7.30
C LYS A 148 5.92 -21.18 -7.58
N HIS A 149 5.43 -20.50 -6.54
CA HIS A 149 4.53 -19.35 -6.72
C HIS A 149 5.22 -18.16 -7.39
N LEU A 150 6.52 -17.95 -7.16
CA LEU A 150 7.27 -16.89 -7.84
C LEU A 150 7.48 -17.17 -9.33
N ARG A 151 7.65 -18.43 -9.74
CA ARG A 151 7.77 -18.80 -11.16
C ARG A 151 6.46 -18.67 -11.95
N THR A 152 5.31 -18.72 -11.29
CA THR A 152 4.00 -18.55 -11.96
C THR A 152 3.62 -17.10 -12.24
N PHE A 153 4.49 -16.13 -11.94
CA PHE A 153 4.30 -14.70 -12.22
C PHE A 153 5.00 -14.23 -13.53
N GLU A 154 5.51 -15.16 -14.35
CA GLU A 154 5.91 -14.88 -15.74
C GLU A 154 4.70 -14.79 -16.69
#